data_AF-A0A966Q0E4-F1
#
_entry.id   AF-A0A966Q0E4-F1
#
_cell.length_a   1.000
_cell.length_b   1.000
_cell.length_c   1.000
_cell.angle_alpha   90.00
_cell.angle_beta   90.00
_cell.angle_gamma   90.00
#
_symmetry.space_group_name_H-M   'P 1'
#
loop_
_entity.id
_entity.type
_entity.pdbx_description
1 polymer ?
#
loop_
_entity_poly.entity_id
_entity_poly.type
_entity_poly.pdbx_seq_one_letter_code
_entity_poly.pdbx_strand_id
1 'polypeptide(L)'
;MRLEQTILKNLIKNEVYTRKVLPFLKEEYFSNTEDRLLFKEVAGFVLKYNQQPTFDALNIEVDNIRGTTDDTVKNIKETLKELENDTVSTNADWLLDNTEKFCQEKAIYN
;
A
#
# COMPACT_ATOMS: atom_id res chain seq x y z
N MET A 1 -1.52 8.09 11.35
CA MET A 1 -1.09 7.13 10.32
C MET A 1 0.22 6.47 10.73
N ARG A 2 0.34 5.17 10.48
CA ARG A 2 1.57 4.37 10.70
C ARG A 2 2.46 4.41 9.45
N LEU A 3 3.75 4.04 9.56
CA LEU A 3 4.68 4.02 8.42
C LEU A 3 4.14 3.16 7.26
N GLU A 4 3.62 1.96 7.55
CA GLU A 4 2.99 1.06 6.56
C GLU A 4 1.88 1.77 5.75
N GLN A 5 0.99 2.50 6.42
CA GLN A 5 -0.07 3.28 5.76
C GLN A 5 0.47 4.46 4.95
N THR A 6 1.54 5.11 5.43
CA THR A 6 2.22 6.18 4.67
C THR A 6 2.87 5.63 3.41
N ILE A 7 3.48 4.44 3.48
CA ILE A 7 4.01 3.72 2.31
C ILE A 7 2.87 3.45 1.33
N LEU A 8 1.78 2.81 1.77
CA LEU A 8 0.61 2.48 0.94
C LEU A 8 0.01 3.72 0.27
N LYS A 9 -0.19 4.82 1.02
CA LYS A 9 -0.66 6.10 0.46
C LYS A 9 0.21 6.57 -0.70
N ASN A 10 1.52 6.55 -0.52
CA ASN A 10 2.46 7.04 -1.53
C ASN A 10 2.63 6.05 -2.69
N LEU A 11 2.36 4.76 -2.50
CA LEU A 11 2.26 3.81 -3.61
C LEU A 11 1.06 4.12 -4.53
N ILE A 12 -0.02 4.67 -3.98
CA ILE A 12 -1.21 5.06 -4.76
C ILE A 12 -1.02 6.44 -5.40
N LYS A 13 -0.48 7.41 -4.63
CA LYS A 13 -0.45 8.82 -5.04
C LYS A 13 0.85 9.27 -5.71
N ASN A 14 1.95 8.52 -5.59
CA ASN A 14 3.27 8.96 -6.05
C ASN A 14 3.94 7.88 -6.94
N GLU A 15 3.80 8.05 -8.24
CA GLU A 15 4.38 7.16 -9.25
C GLU A 15 5.91 7.02 -9.12
N VAL A 16 6.61 8.13 -8.93
CA VAL A 16 8.08 8.16 -8.87
C VAL A 16 8.58 7.36 -7.68
N TYR A 17 7.95 7.55 -6.52
CA TYR A 17 8.23 6.77 -5.33
C TYR A 17 7.91 5.28 -5.55
N THR A 18 6.73 4.98 -6.10
CA THR A 18 6.28 3.60 -6.38
C THR A 18 7.30 2.85 -7.21
N ARG A 19 7.75 3.41 -8.33
CA ARG A 19 8.74 2.77 -9.22
C ARG A 19 10.07 2.47 -8.53
N LYS A 20 10.47 3.30 -7.55
CA LYS A 20 11.71 3.10 -6.79
C LYS A 20 11.60 1.99 -5.76
N VAL A 21 10.49 1.91 -5.02
CA VAL A 21 10.39 1.02 -3.84
C VAL A 21 9.65 -0.28 -4.11
N LEU A 22 8.72 -0.30 -5.07
CA LEU A 22 7.86 -1.47 -5.33
C LEU A 22 8.65 -2.77 -5.60
N PRO A 23 9.78 -2.77 -6.35
CA PRO A 23 10.56 -3.99 -6.56
C PRO A 23 11.16 -4.61 -5.28
N PHE A 24 11.28 -3.82 -4.22
CA PHE A 24 11.90 -4.24 -2.95
C PHE A 24 10.88 -4.56 -1.87
N LEU A 25 9.64 -4.05 -2.00
CA LEU A 25 8.56 -4.32 -1.06
C LEU A 25 7.93 -5.69 -1.33
N LYS A 26 7.57 -6.38 -0.24
CA LYS A 26 6.85 -7.64 -0.28
C LYS A 26 5.63 -7.59 0.63
N GLU A 27 4.61 -8.35 0.28
CA GLU A 27 3.39 -8.43 1.10
C GLU A 27 3.70 -8.90 2.53
N GLU A 28 4.62 -9.85 2.72
CA GLU A 28 5.04 -10.35 4.03
C GLU A 28 5.63 -9.28 4.97
N TYR A 29 6.02 -8.10 4.45
CA TYR A 29 6.55 -7.03 5.27
C TYR A 29 5.47 -6.27 6.06
N PHE A 30 4.24 -6.28 5.57
CA PHE A 30 3.12 -5.61 6.22
C PHE A 30 2.55 -6.50 7.33
N SER A 31 2.41 -5.94 8.52
CA SER A 31 2.10 -6.72 9.72
C SER A 31 0.61 -7.07 9.78
N ASN A 32 -0.23 -6.12 9.36
CA ASN A 32 -1.68 -6.25 9.39
C ASN A 32 -2.18 -7.00 8.16
N THR A 33 -3.23 -7.81 8.32
CA THR A 33 -3.86 -8.51 7.20
C THR A 33 -4.49 -7.54 6.20
N GLU A 34 -5.08 -6.44 6.69
CA GLU A 34 -5.69 -5.40 5.86
C GLU A 34 -4.63 -4.71 4.99
N ASP A 35 -3.52 -4.30 5.61
CA ASP A 35 -2.42 -3.61 4.92
C ASP A 35 -1.73 -4.54 3.89
N ARG A 36 -1.63 -5.84 4.21
CA ARG A 36 -1.14 -6.87 3.28
C ARG A 36 -2.01 -7.01 2.05
N LEU A 37 -3.31 -7.18 2.25
CA LEU A 37 -4.27 -7.30 1.16
C LEU A 37 -4.29 -6.04 0.30
N LEU A 38 -4.29 -4.86 0.93
CA LEU A 38 -4.24 -3.59 0.21
C LEU A 38 -2.94 -3.43 -0.60
N PHE A 39 -1.78 -3.77 -0.02
CA PHE A 39 -0.51 -3.77 -0.75
C PHE A 39 -0.59 -4.67 -1.98
N LYS A 40 -1.12 -5.89 -1.82
CA LYS A 40 -1.25 -6.87 -2.90
C LYS A 40 -2.09 -6.33 -4.05
N GLU A 41 -3.24 -5.71 -3.77
CA GLU A 41 -4.09 -5.11 -4.80
C GLU A 41 -3.39 -3.94 -5.50
N VAL A 42 -2.74 -3.05 -4.75
CA VAL A 42 -1.99 -1.91 -5.32
C VAL A 42 -0.84 -2.40 -6.20
N ALA A 43 0.00 -3.31 -5.69
CA ALA A 43 1.13 -3.87 -6.42
C ALA A 43 0.66 -4.64 -7.65
N GLY A 44 -0.37 -5.47 -7.51
CA GLY A 44 -0.97 -6.24 -8.60
C GLY A 44 -1.49 -5.32 -9.71
N PHE A 45 -2.17 -4.24 -9.36
CA PHE A 45 -2.65 -3.25 -10.33
C PHE A 45 -1.49 -2.57 -11.07
N VAL A 46 -0.48 -2.10 -10.34
CA VAL A 46 0.70 -1.44 -10.94
C VAL A 46 1.44 -2.39 -11.87
N LEU A 47 1.63 -3.65 -11.48
CA LEU A 47 2.31 -4.64 -12.33
C LEU A 47 1.49 -5.02 -13.57
N LYS A 48 0.16 -5.08 -13.45
CA LYS A 48 -0.74 -5.46 -14.55
C LYS A 48 -0.94 -4.34 -15.57
N TYR A 49 -1.10 -3.10 -15.11
CA TYR A 49 -1.44 -1.97 -15.97
C TYR A 49 -0.28 -0.98 -16.18
N ASN A 50 0.85 -1.18 -15.49
CA ASN A 50 2.00 -0.28 -15.49
C ASN A 50 1.63 1.17 -15.12
N GLN A 51 0.61 1.34 -14.28
CA GLN A 51 0.04 2.62 -13.86
C GLN A 51 -0.48 2.54 -12.42
N GLN A 52 -0.55 3.67 -11.73
CA GLN A 52 -1.11 3.73 -10.38
C GLN A 52 -2.62 3.51 -10.44
N PRO A 53 -3.19 2.72 -9.51
CA PRO A 53 -4.62 2.59 -9.40
C PRO A 53 -5.25 3.89 -8.89
N THR A 54 -6.50 4.14 -9.27
CA THR A 54 -7.33 5.15 -8.61
C THR A 54 -7.95 4.57 -7.34
N PHE A 55 -8.39 5.42 -6.40
CA PHE A 55 -9.12 4.97 -5.22
C PHE A 55 -10.40 4.21 -5.60
N ASP A 56 -11.11 4.66 -6.64
CA ASP A 56 -12.28 3.94 -7.17
C ASP A 56 -11.93 2.54 -7.68
N ALA A 57 -10.84 2.41 -8.44
CA ALA A 57 -10.37 1.12 -8.93
C ALA A 57 -10.01 0.19 -7.77
N LEU A 58 -9.30 0.68 -6.76
CA LEU A 58 -8.97 -0.12 -5.56
C LEU A 58 -10.20 -0.54 -4.78
N ASN A 59 -11.22 0.33 -4.65
CA ASN A 59 -12.46 -0.05 -3.98
C ASN A 59 -13.15 -1.23 -4.69
N ILE A 60 -13.13 -1.24 -6.02
CA ILE A 60 -13.67 -2.35 -6.83
C ILE A 60 -12.83 -3.62 -6.67
N GLU A 61 -11.50 -3.51 -6.73
CA GLU A 61 -10.62 -4.68 -6.55
C GLU A 61 -10.77 -5.28 -5.14
N VAL A 62 -10.90 -4.43 -4.12
CA VAL A 62 -11.13 -4.85 -2.73
C VAL A 62 -12.45 -5.61 -2.55
N ASP A 63 -13.52 -5.21 -3.25
CA ASP A 63 -14.79 -5.94 -3.26
C ASP A 63 -14.69 -7.33 -3.92
N ASN A 64 -13.71 -7.53 -4.80
CA ASN A 64 -13.51 -8.79 -5.50
C ASN A 64 -12.58 -9.76 -4.75
N ILE A 65 -12.01 -9.35 -3.61
CA ILE A 65 -11.13 -10.20 -2.80
C ILE A 65 -11.91 -11.40 -2.29
N ARG A 66 -11.45 -12.60 -2.66
CA ARG A 66 -11.99 -13.88 -2.18
C ARG A 66 -11.17 -14.42 -1.03
N GLY A 67 -11.82 -15.10 -0.10
CA GLY A 67 -11.14 -15.77 1.01
C GLY A 67 -10.79 -14.86 2.19
N THR A 68 -11.47 -13.72 2.32
CA THR A 68 -11.40 -12.81 3.47
C THR A 68 -12.80 -12.60 4.07
N THR A 69 -12.89 -11.95 5.23
CA THR A 69 -14.17 -11.64 5.88
C THR A 69 -14.71 -10.28 5.42
N ASP A 70 -16.03 -10.10 5.48
CA ASP A 70 -16.69 -8.84 5.17
C ASP A 70 -16.17 -7.69 6.06
N ASP A 71 -15.83 -7.98 7.32
CA ASP A 71 -15.22 -7.02 8.24
C ASP A 71 -13.83 -6.56 7.76
N THR A 72 -13.01 -7.48 7.25
CA THR A 72 -11.70 -7.11 6.68
C THR A 72 -11.85 -6.25 5.43
N VAL A 73 -12.79 -6.58 4.53
CA VAL A 73 -13.10 -5.75 3.35
C VAL A 73 -13.52 -4.35 3.76
N LYS A 74 -14.41 -4.24 4.76
CA LYS A 74 -14.87 -2.97 5.30
C LYS A 74 -13.72 -2.15 5.88
N ASN A 75 -12.84 -2.76 6.69
CA ASN A 75 -11.69 -2.08 7.28
C ASN A 75 -10.69 -1.57 6.22
N ILE A 76 -10.47 -2.34 5.14
CA ILE A 76 -9.64 -1.89 4.02
C ILE A 76 -10.26 -0.66 3.34
N LYS A 77 -11.57 -0.67 3.10
CA LYS A 77 -12.27 0.48 2.50
C LYS A 77 -12.24 1.73 3.39
N GLU A 78 -12.38 1.56 4.70
CA GLU A 78 -12.21 2.64 5.66
C GLU A 78 -10.78 3.21 5.59
N THR A 79 -9.77 2.33 5.55
CA THR A 79 -8.37 2.73 5.37
C THR A 79 -8.17 3.49 4.06
N LEU A 80 -8.67 2.98 2.93
CA LEU A 80 -8.60 3.66 1.63
C LEU A 80 -9.18 5.07 1.67
N LYS A 81 -10.33 5.24 2.32
CA LYS A 81 -10.96 6.54 2.52
C LYS A 81 -10.11 7.48 3.38
N GLU A 82 -9.46 6.97 4.43
CA GLU A 82 -8.50 7.78 5.21
C GLU A 82 -7.30 8.21 4.35
N LEU A 83 -6.73 7.28 3.57
CA LEU A 83 -5.59 7.58 2.69
C LEU A 83 -5.95 8.57 1.58
N GLU A 84 -7.17 8.51 1.06
CA GLU A 84 -7.70 9.44 0.06
C GLU A 84 -7.80 10.86 0.64
N ASN A 85 -8.42 11.00 1.80
CA ASN A 85 -8.61 12.27 2.50
C ASN A 85 -7.31 12.88 3.03
N ASP A 86 -6.27 12.07 3.25
CA ASP A 86 -4.95 12.57 3.62
C ASP A 86 -4.29 13.32 2.44
N THR A 87 -4.40 14.64 2.47
CA THR A 87 -3.78 15.57 1.52
C THR A 87 -2.39 16.02 1.96
N VAL A 88 -1.89 15.54 3.11
CA VAL A 88 -0.56 15.91 3.60
C VAL A 88 0.49 15.28 2.70
N SER A 89 1.27 16.14 2.05
CA SER A 89 2.43 15.72 1.28
C SER A 89 3.49 15.16 2.22
N THR A 90 4.00 13.97 1.90
CA THR A 90 5.09 13.34 2.64
C THR A 90 6.42 13.76 2.00
N ASN A 91 7.41 14.12 2.82
CA ASN A 91 8.77 14.38 2.31
C ASN A 91 9.29 13.11 1.62
N ALA A 92 9.63 13.23 0.34
CA ALA A 92 9.98 12.09 -0.51
C ALA A 92 11.31 11.43 -0.09
N ASP A 93 12.31 12.22 0.29
CA ASP A 93 13.63 11.71 0.70
C ASP A 93 13.50 10.97 2.03
N TRP A 94 12.83 11.59 3.00
CA TRP A 94 12.55 10.94 4.28
C TRP A 94 11.75 9.64 4.10
N LEU A 95 10.75 9.63 3.22
CA LEU A 95 9.95 8.44 2.98
C LEU A 95 10.77 7.33 2.34
N LEU A 96 11.62 7.65 1.37
CA LEU A 96 12.50 6.67 0.73
C LEU A 96 13.43 6.02 1.75
N ASP A 97 14.12 6.83 2.55
CA ASP A 97 15.04 6.35 3.60
C ASP A 97 14.33 5.44 4.61
N ASN A 98 13.13 5.82 5.05
CA ASN A 98 12.37 5.01 6.01
C ASN A 98 11.80 3.74 5.37
N THR A 99 11.50 3.76 4.08
CA THR A 99 11.02 2.58 3.35
C THR A 99 12.15 1.59 3.12
N GLU A 100 13.36 2.06 2.82
CA GLU A 100 14.53 1.20 2.73
C GLU A 100 14.83 0.51 4.07
N LYS A 101 14.80 1.27 5.18
CA LYS A 101 14.96 0.70 6.53
C LYS A 101 13.86 -0.31 6.85
N PHE A 102 12.61 0.02 6.52
CA PHE A 102 11.47 -0.88 6.68
C PHE A 102 11.70 -2.20 5.93
N CYS A 103 12.12 -2.15 4.66
CA CYS A 103 12.45 -3.34 3.89
C CYS A 103 13.61 -4.14 4.51
N GLN A 104 14.66 -3.46 4.99
CA GLN A 104 15.81 -4.12 5.62
C GLN A 104 15.42 -4.84 6.91
N GLU A 105 14.68 -4.16 7.81
CA GLU A 105 14.21 -4.76 9.06
C GLU A 105 13.32 -5.97 8.77
N LYS A 106 12.35 -5.82 7.87
CA LYS A 106 11.40 -6.88 7.54
C LYS A 106 12.03 -8.07 6.81
N ALA A 107 13.12 -7.86 6.08
CA ALA A 107 13.87 -8.94 5.44
C ALA A 107 14.75 -9.76 6.42
N ILE A 108 15.05 -9.21 7.60
CA ILE A 108 15.81 -9.91 8.65
C ILE A 108 14.88 -10.72 9.57
N TYR A 109 13.69 -10.19 9.85
CA TYR A 109 12.74 -10.76 10.80
C TYR A 109 11.66 -11.67 10.17
N ASN A 110 11.49 -11.66 8.85
CA ASN A 110 10.65 -12.61 8.10
C ASN A 110 11.50 -13.68 7.43
#